data_AF-A0A935L6P6-F1
#
_entry.id   AF-A0A935L6P6-F1
#
_cell.length_a   1.000
_cell.length_b   1.000
_cell.length_c   1.000
_cell.angle_alpha   90.00
_cell.angle_beta   90.00
_cell.angle_gamma   90.00
#
_symmetry.space_group_name_H-M   'P 1'
#
loop_
_entity.id
_entity.type
_entity.pdbx_description
1 polymer ?
#
loop_
_entity_poly.entity_id
_entity_poly.type
_entity_poly.pdbx_seq_one_letter_code
_entity_poly.pdbx_strand_id
1 'polypeptide(L)'
;MGYQECQRVAIINAVGAAASQGFYGLAIRELPRPLRLSADSGLRALDVEAPRGSALVVEVRGEPALIPDFELLEQLVVSAGLKRN
;
A
#
# COMPACT_ATOMS: atom_id res chain seq x y z
N MET A 1 15.48 -21.50 -15.94
CA MET A 1 14.29 -21.99 -15.20
C MET A 1 13.62 -20.76 -14.61
N GLY A 2 12.61 -20.22 -15.28
CA GLY A 2 11.96 -18.97 -14.86
C GLY A 2 10.92 -19.29 -13.79
N TYR A 3 11.12 -18.84 -12.57
CA TYR A 3 10.07 -18.87 -11.55
C TYR A 3 9.00 -17.84 -11.97
N GLN A 4 7.76 -18.29 -12.22
CA GLN A 4 6.63 -17.37 -12.21
C GLN A 4 6.53 -16.81 -10.79
N GLU A 5 6.89 -15.54 -10.60
CA GLU A 5 6.63 -14.83 -9.35
C GLU A 5 5.13 -14.93 -9.06
N CYS A 6 4.76 -15.55 -7.95
CA CYS A 6 3.37 -15.71 -7.54
C CYS A 6 2.83 -14.32 -7.12
N GLN A 7 2.46 -13.50 -8.09
CA GLN A 7 1.86 -12.20 -7.83
C GLN A 7 0.45 -12.43 -7.26
N ARG A 8 0.23 -11.95 -6.05
CA ARG A 8 -1.09 -11.84 -5.43
C ARG A 8 -1.62 -10.44 -5.67
N VAL A 9 -2.92 -10.25 -5.58
CA VAL A 9 -3.54 -8.93 -5.72
C VAL A 9 -4.36 -8.63 -4.46
N ALA A 10 -4.02 -7.55 -3.76
CA ALA A 10 -4.89 -6.98 -2.74
C ALA A 10 -5.93 -6.10 -3.44
N ILE A 11 -7.22 -6.41 -3.25
CA ILE A 11 -8.32 -5.59 -3.75
C ILE A 11 -8.70 -4.59 -2.66
N ILE A 12 -8.65 -3.31 -2.98
CA ILE A 12 -8.89 -2.21 -2.05
C ILE A 12 -10.11 -1.44 -2.55
N ASN A 13 -11.05 -1.22 -1.63
CA ASN A 13 -12.19 -0.34 -1.88
C ASN A 13 -11.69 1.10 -2.01
N ALA A 14 -11.98 1.74 -3.13
CA ALA A 14 -11.63 3.13 -3.35
C ALA A 14 -12.59 4.03 -2.57
N VAL A 15 -12.05 4.98 -1.81
CA VAL A 15 -12.86 5.88 -0.97
C VAL A 15 -12.55 7.35 -1.18
N GLY A 16 -11.45 7.68 -1.87
CA GLY A 16 -11.05 9.03 -2.21
C GLY A 16 -11.27 9.37 -3.68
N ALA A 17 -10.23 9.89 -4.34
CA ALA A 17 -10.29 10.36 -5.72
C ALA A 17 -10.75 9.29 -6.72
N ALA A 18 -10.50 8.00 -6.42
CA ALA A 18 -10.89 6.89 -7.28
C ALA A 18 -12.24 6.26 -6.87
N ALA A 19 -13.01 6.84 -5.93
CA ALA A 19 -14.25 6.25 -5.42
C ALA A 19 -15.25 5.88 -6.53
N SER A 20 -15.33 6.65 -7.61
CA SER A 20 -16.21 6.36 -8.77
C SER A 20 -15.81 5.10 -9.55
N GLN A 21 -14.58 4.61 -9.40
CA GLN A 21 -14.10 3.37 -10.00
C GLN A 21 -14.38 2.13 -9.14
N GLY A 22 -14.90 2.31 -7.91
CA GLY A 22 -15.25 1.25 -6.98
C GLY A 22 -14.05 0.62 -6.28
N PHE A 23 -13.16 -0.04 -7.02
CA PHE A 23 -12.03 -0.78 -6.46
C PHE A 23 -10.75 -0.58 -7.28
N TYR A 24 -9.59 -0.68 -6.61
CA TYR A 24 -8.31 -0.85 -7.28
C TYR A 24 -7.53 -2.03 -6.70
N GLY A 25 -6.66 -2.60 -7.53
CA GLY A 25 -5.81 -3.72 -7.17
C GLY A 25 -4.36 -3.29 -6.94
N LEU A 26 -3.75 -3.79 -5.87
CA LEU A 26 -2.31 -3.71 -5.65
C LEU A 26 -1.67 -5.09 -5.84
N ALA A 27 -0.74 -5.20 -6.78
CA ALA A 27 0.06 -6.40 -6.93
C ALA A 27 1.07 -6.50 -5.78
N ILE A 28 1.06 -7.64 -5.08
CA ILE A 28 1.93 -7.93 -3.94
C ILE A 28 2.62 -9.27 -4.17
N ARG A 29 3.83 -9.40 -3.63
CA ARG A 29 4.63 -10.62 -3.77
C ARG A 29 4.17 -11.72 -2.82
N GLU A 30 3.78 -11.34 -1.61
CA GLU A 30 3.42 -12.27 -0.54
C GLU A 30 2.12 -11.83 0.14
N LEU A 31 1.41 -12.78 0.75
CA LEU A 31 0.24 -12.46 1.55
C LEU A 31 0.69 -11.72 2.83
N PRO A 32 0.11 -10.55 3.13
CA PRO A 32 0.48 -9.79 4.32
C PRO A 32 0.04 -10.56 5.57
N ARG A 33 0.90 -10.56 6.59
CA ARG A 33 0.55 -11.09 7.91
C ARG A 33 -0.27 -10.04 8.65
N PRO A 34 -1.48 -10.37 9.14
CA PRO A 34 -2.25 -9.44 9.97
C PRO A 34 -1.45 -9.07 11.23
N LEU A 35 -1.29 -7.78 11.46
CA LEU A 35 -0.66 -7.26 12.67
C LEU A 35 -1.74 -6.65 13.56
N ARG A 36 -1.85 -7.16 14.78
CA ARG A 36 -2.70 -6.56 15.81
C ARG A 36 -1.88 -5.55 16.60
N LEU A 37 -2.18 -4.27 16.40
CA LEU A 37 -1.51 -3.18 17.07
C LEU A 37 -2.23 -2.89 18.41
N SER A 38 -1.50 -3.02 19.52
CA SER A 38 -1.86 -2.50 20.84
C SER A 38 -0.95 -1.30 21.17
N ALA A 39 -1.21 -0.59 22.27
CA ALA A 39 -0.31 0.46 22.75
C ALA A 39 1.15 -0.03 22.94
N ASP A 40 1.33 -1.31 23.28
CA ASP A 40 2.62 -1.97 23.45
C ASP A 40 3.15 -2.67 22.19
N SER A 41 2.55 -2.44 21.02
CA SER A 41 2.91 -3.18 19.79
C SER A 41 4.29 -2.85 19.23
N GLY A 42 4.99 -1.88 19.81
CA GLY A 42 6.27 -1.39 19.30
C GLY A 42 6.13 -0.77 17.92
N LEU A 43 4.96 -0.20 17.59
CA LEU A 43 4.77 0.61 16.41
C LEU A 43 5.31 2.01 16.69
N ARG A 44 6.30 2.43 15.91
CA ARG A 44 6.87 3.77 16.02
C ARG A 44 6.99 4.40 14.63
N ALA A 45 6.50 5.63 14.47
CA ALA A 45 6.83 6.41 13.29
C ALA A 45 8.31 6.81 13.33
N LEU A 46 9.02 6.60 12.21
CA LEU A 46 10.39 7.04 12.05
C LEU A 46 10.38 8.44 11.45
N ASP A 47 11.18 9.35 12.02
CA ASP A 47 11.34 10.72 11.53
C ASP A 47 12.34 10.75 10.37
N VAL A 48 11.92 10.18 9.24
CA VAL A 48 12.69 10.08 8.01
C VAL A 48 11.79 10.36 6.81
N GLU A 49 12.37 10.84 5.73
CA GLU A 49 11.65 11.07 4.48
C GLU A 49 11.09 9.75 3.93
N ALA A 50 9.77 9.71 3.71
CA ALA A 50 9.12 8.54 3.13
C ALA A 50 9.39 8.47 1.62
N PRO A 51 9.76 7.29 1.08
CA PRO A 51 9.92 7.14 -0.36
C PRO A 51 8.58 7.33 -1.08
N ARG A 52 8.65 7.78 -2.34
CA ARG A 52 7.45 7.98 -3.17
C ARG A 52 6.55 6.74 -3.19
N GLY A 53 5.25 6.97 -2.97
CA GLY A 53 4.25 5.89 -2.85
C GLY A 53 4.00 5.44 -1.41
N SER A 54 4.73 6.00 -0.44
CA SER A 54 4.54 5.76 0.99
C SER A 54 4.21 7.06 1.70
N ALA A 55 3.26 7.01 2.63
CA ALA A 55 2.90 8.14 3.47
C ALA A 55 3.86 8.26 4.66
N LEU A 56 4.31 7.13 5.21
CA LEU A 56 5.17 7.08 6.41
C LEU A 56 6.12 5.89 6.36
N VAL A 57 7.28 6.06 7.00
CA VAL A 57 8.14 4.95 7.42
C VAL A 57 7.87 4.69 8.90
N VAL A 58 7.56 3.44 9.24
CA VAL A 58 7.32 3.00 10.61
C VAL A 58 8.28 1.87 10.97
N GLU A 59 8.58 1.70 12.24
CA GLU A 59 9.18 0.50 12.78
C GLU A 59 8.08 -0.33 13.44
N VAL A 60 8.04 -1.63 13.13
CA VAL A 60 7.12 -2.60 13.72
C VAL A 60 7.96 -3.75 14.26
N ARG A 61 7.98 -3.92 15.59
CA ARG A 61 8.77 -4.99 16.25
C ARG A 61 10.26 -4.99 15.84
N GLY A 62 10.84 -3.79 15.67
CA GLY A 62 12.24 -3.61 15.28
C GLY A 62 12.51 -3.71 13.78
N GLU A 63 11.50 -3.97 12.95
CA GLU A 63 11.63 -4.04 11.49
C GLU A 63 11.02 -2.80 10.83
N PRO A 64 11.72 -2.14 9.88
CA PRO A 64 11.15 -1.04 9.14
C PRO A 64 10.06 -1.52 8.18
N ALA A 65 8.95 -0.79 8.14
CA ALA A 65 7.83 -1.01 7.26
C ALA A 65 7.34 0.33 6.68
N LEU A 66 6.73 0.26 5.49
CA LEU A 66 6.18 1.42 4.81
C LEU A 66 4.67 1.41 4.92
N ILE A 67 4.08 2.55 5.27
CA ILE A 67 2.64 2.77 5.16
C ILE A 67 2.37 3.32 3.76
N PRO A 68 1.56 2.63 2.92
CA PRO A 68 1.25 3.11 1.57
C PRO A 68 0.52 4.46 1.59
N ASP A 69 0.85 5.33 0.65
CA ASP A 69 0.10 6.56 0.40
C ASP A 69 -1.11 6.25 -0.49
N PHE A 70 -2.25 5.94 0.13
CA PHE A 70 -3.47 5.60 -0.62
C PHE A 70 -4.06 6.78 -1.38
N GLU A 71 -3.82 8.02 -0.96
CA GLU A 71 -4.28 9.19 -1.70
C GLU A 71 -3.55 9.30 -3.03
N LEU A 72 -2.21 9.22 -3.01
CA LEU A 72 -1.41 9.19 -4.23
C LEU A 72 -1.76 7.99 -5.12
N LEU A 73 -1.94 6.81 -4.53
CA LEU A 73 -2.31 5.60 -5.29
C LEU A 73 -3.64 5.78 -6.02
N GLU A 74 -4.66 6.33 -5.36
CA GLU A 74 -5.94 6.61 -6.00
C GLU A 74 -5.84 7.66 -7.10
N GLN A 75 -5.04 8.71 -6.91
CA GLN A 75 -4.78 9.70 -7.98
C GLN A 75 -4.12 9.04 -9.21
N LEU A 76 -3.20 8.10 -9.00
CA LEU A 76 -2.58 7.33 -10.09
C LEU A 76 -3.58 6.44 -10.81
N VAL A 77 -4.52 5.82 -10.08
CA VAL A 77 -5.60 5.01 -10.65
C VAL A 77 -6.51 5.86 -11.55
N VAL A 78 -6.94 7.03 -11.08
CA VAL A 78 -7.72 7.98 -11.91
C VAL A 78 -6.93 8.38 -13.16
N SER A 79 -5.66 8.74 -12.99
CA SER A 79 -4.78 9.15 -14.08
C SER A 79 -4.55 8.04 -15.12
N ALA A 80 -4.47 6.78 -14.67
CA ALA A 80 -4.32 5.63 -15.55
C ALA A 80 -5.63 5.30 -16.30
N GLY A 81 -6.78 5.47 -15.65
CA GLY A 81 -8.10 5.30 -16.27
C GLY A 81 -8.35 6.31 -17.39
N LEU A 82 -7.93 7.57 -17.20
CA LEU A 82 -8.03 8.63 -18.21
C LEU A 82 -7.23 8.35 -19.48
N LYS A 83 -6.14 7.58 -19.40
CA LYS A 83 -5.29 7.23 -20.56
C LYS A 83 -5.83 6.05 -21.40
N ARG A 84 -6.88 5.38 -20.94
CA ARG A 84 -7.46 4.20 -21.61
C ARG A 84 -8.65 4.53 -22.51
N ASN A 85 -9.06 5.79 -22.56
CA ASN A 85 -10.10 6.34 -23.45
C ASN A 85 -9.46 7.27 -24.48
#